data_AF-A0AB38URJ8-F1
#
_entry.id   AF-A0AB38URJ8-F1
#
_cell.length_a   1.000
_cell.length_b   1.000
_cell.length_c   1.000
_cell.angle_alpha   90.00
_cell.angle_beta   90.00
_cell.angle_gamma   90.00
#
_symmetry.space_group_name_H-M   'P 1'
#
loop_
_entity.id
_entity.type
_entity.pdbx_description
1 polymer ?
#
loop_
_entity_poly.entity_id
_entity_poly.type
_entity_poly.pdbx_seq_one_letter_code
_entity_poly.pdbx_strand_id
1 'polypeptide(L)' 'MDQNTNPSPKPYDARKATDEQRDLQEKLQHQGDDPDAPGLQQTRDQLADET' A
#
# COMPACT_ATOMS: atom_id res chain seq x y z
N MET A 1 11.49 1.79 -47.15
CA MET A 1 11.25 2.89 -46.20
C MET A 1 9.89 2.62 -45.61
N ASP A 2 9.79 2.23 -44.34
CA ASP A 2 8.58 2.32 -43.49
C ASP A 2 9.00 1.88 -42.08
N GLN A 3 9.69 2.79 -41.37
CA GLN A 3 9.96 2.62 -39.94
C GLN A 3 8.66 2.97 -39.22
N ASN A 4 7.85 1.96 -38.93
CA ASN A 4 6.62 2.08 -38.17
C ASN A 4 6.97 2.62 -36.77
N THR A 5 7.00 3.95 -36.66
CA THR A 5 7.45 4.67 -35.48
C THR A 5 6.27 4.72 -34.52
N ASN A 6 5.90 3.56 -33.98
CA ASN A 6 4.94 3.51 -32.89
C ASN A 6 5.64 4.15 -31.69
N PRO A 7 5.20 5.33 -31.20
CA PRO A 7 5.87 5.98 -30.09
C PRO A 7 5.83 5.04 -28.88
N SER A 8 7.00 4.83 -28.26
CA SER A 8 7.08 4.03 -27.04
C SER A 8 6.08 4.57 -26.01
N PRO A 9 5.33 3.70 -25.30
CA PRO A 9 4.36 4.13 -24.33
C PRO A 9 5.01 5.02 -23.28
N LYS A 10 4.34 6.12 -22.91
CA LYS A 10 4.84 7.02 -21.86
C LYS A 10 5.07 6.20 -20.58
N PRO A 11 6.22 6.35 -19.90
CA PRO A 11 6.48 5.64 -18.66
C PRO A 11 5.45 6.03 -17.59
N TYR A 12 5.05 5.04 -16.79
CA TYR A 12 4.14 5.24 -15.68
C TYR A 12 4.79 6.12 -14.59
N ASP A 13 4.03 7.03 -13.99
CA ASP A 13 4.52 7.87 -12.88
C ASP A 13 4.59 7.01 -11.60
N ALA A 14 5.80 6.61 -11.22
CA ALA A 14 6.06 5.75 -10.06
C ALA A 14 5.68 6.38 -8.71
N ARG A 15 5.33 7.68 -8.66
CA ARG A 15 4.79 8.32 -7.45
C ARG A 15 3.30 8.04 -7.25
N LYS A 16 2.62 7.50 -8.26
CA LYS A 16 1.20 7.14 -8.20
C LYS A 16 1.07 5.65 -7.89
N ALA A 17 0.09 5.32 -7.05
CA ALA A 17 -0.30 3.94 -6.81
C ALA A 17 -1.05 3.39 -8.03
N THR A 18 -0.79 2.12 -8.36
CA THR A 18 -1.55 1.40 -9.38
C THR A 18 -3.00 1.21 -8.93
N ASP A 19 -3.90 0.96 -9.87
CA ASP A 19 -5.32 0.76 -9.57
C ASP A 19 -5.51 -0.42 -8.60
N GLU A 20 -4.81 -1.54 -8.84
CA GLU A 20 -4.78 -2.69 -7.94
C GLU A 20 -4.29 -2.34 -6.52
N GLN A 21 -3.25 -1.50 -6.41
CA GLN A 21 -2.74 -1.05 -5.11
C GLN A 21 -3.74 -0.16 -4.37
N ARG A 22 -4.54 0.64 -5.09
CA ARG A 22 -5.59 1.47 -4.50
C ARG A 22 -6.75 0.62 -3.99
N ASP A 23 -7.19 -0.35 -4.78
CA ASP A 23 -8.26 -1.28 -4.40
C ASP A 23 -7.86 -2.13 -3.19
N LEU A 24 -6.59 -2.53 -3.11
CA LEU A 24 -6.05 -3.23 -1.95
C LEU A 24 -6.01 -2.32 -0.71
N GLN A 25 -5.55 -1.08 -0.85
CA GLN A 25 -5.53 -0.11 0.26
C GLN A 25 -6.93 0.16 0.80
N GLU A 26 -7.94 0.31 -0.06
CA GLU A 26 -9.32 0.52 0.37
C GLU A 26 -9.83 -0.67 1.19
N LYS A 27 -9.55 -1.91 0.76
CA LYS A 27 -9.88 -3.13 1.52
C LYS A 27 -9.19 -3.18 2.89
N LEU A 28 -7.92 -2.76 2.98
CA LEU A 28 -7.15 -2.77 4.22
C LEU A 28 -7.53 -1.61 5.16
N GLN A 29 -7.94 -0.45 4.63
CA GLN A 29 -8.34 0.71 5.43
C GLN A 29 -9.57 0.42 6.30
N HIS A 30 -10.46 -0.47 5.84
CA HIS A 30 -11.62 -0.92 6.60
C HIS A 30 -11.30 -2.04 7.62
N GLN A 31 -10.07 -2.55 7.66
CA GLN A 31 -9.63 -3.48 8.71
C GLN A 31 -9.25 -2.78 10.02
N GLY A 32 -9.28 -1.44 10.08
CA GLY A 32 -8.99 -0.67 11.31
C GLY A 32 -9.96 -0.92 12.46
N ASP A 33 -11.12 -1.55 12.18
CA ASP A 33 -12.09 -2.01 13.18
C ASP A 33 -11.89 -3.49 13.57
N ASP A 34 -10.80 -4.13 13.15
CA ASP A 34 -10.50 -5.53 13.52
C ASP A 34 -10.17 -5.59 15.03
N PRO A 35 -11.07 -6.11 15.89
CA PRO A 35 -10.82 -6.18 17.34
C PRO A 35 -9.64 -7.08 17.71
N ASP A 36 -9.19 -7.94 16.79
CA ASP A 36 -8.06 -8.85 16.94
C ASP A 36 -6.76 -8.27 16.34
N ALA A 37 -6.74 -7.01 15.92
CA ALA A 37 -5.55 -6.41 15.33
C ALA A 37 -4.36 -6.46 16.31
N PRO A 38 -3.15 -6.83 15.83
CA PRO A 38 -1.96 -6.89 16.66
C PRO A 38 -1.64 -5.49 17.19
N GLY A 39 -1.60 -5.36 18.52
CA GLY A 39 -1.38 -4.07 19.18
C GLY A 39 -2.60 -3.47 19.87
N LEU A 40 -3.83 -3.87 19.52
CA LEU A 40 -5.04 -3.31 20.14
C LEU A 40 -5.14 -3.62 21.64
N GLN A 41 -4.65 -4.78 22.05
CA GLN A 41 -4.65 -5.22 23.44
C GLN A 41 -3.30 -4.96 24.13
N GLN A 42 -2.31 -4.41 23.40
CA GLN A 42 -0.98 -4.16 23.94
C GLN A 42 -1.00 -2.93 24.86
N THR A 43 -0.73 -3.14 26.14
CA THR A 43 -0.56 -2.03 27.10
C THR A 43 0.91 -1.60 27.19
N ARG A 44 1.16 -0.39 27.69
CA ARG A 44 2.52 0.15 27.86
C ARG A 44 3.45 -0.80 28.65
N ASP A 45 2.90 -1.56 29.58
CA ASP A 45 3.63 -2.50 30.43
C ASP A 45 4.01 -3.81 29.72
N GLN A 46 3.45 -4.06 28.53
CA GLN A 46 3.72 -5.23 27.69
C GLN A 46 4.73 -4.94 26.57
N LEU A 47 5.16 -3.69 26.43
CA LEU A 47 6.22 -3.30 25.51
C LEU A 47 7.56 -3.42 26.25
N ALA A 48 8.55 -3.99 25.58
CA ALA A 48 9.91 -3.98 26.10
C ALA A 48 10.38 -2.52 26.21
N ASP A 49 10.98 -2.17 27.35
CA ASP A 49 11.59 -0.85 27.53
C ASP A 49 12.82 -0.79 26.60
N GLU A 50 12.78 0.07 25.59
CA GLU A 50 13.95 0.37 24.75
C GLU A 50 14.90 1.26 25.57
N THR A 51 15.80 0.64 26.34
CA THR A 51 16.93 1.32 27.00
C THR A 51 18.27 0.84 26.48
#